data_AF-A0AB40CQM5-F1
#
_entry.id   AF-A0AB40CQM5-F1
#
_cell.length_a   1.000
_cell.length_b   1.000
_cell.length_c   1.000
_cell.angle_alpha   90.00
_cell.angle_beta   90.00
_cell.angle_gamma   90.00
#
_symmetry.space_group_name_H-M   'P 1'
#
loop_
_entity.id
_entity.type
_entity.pdbx_description
1 polymer ?
#
loop_
_entity_poly.entity_id
_entity_poly.type
_entity_poly.pdbx_seq_one_letter_code
_entity_poly.pdbx_strand_id
1 'polypeptide(L)'
;MAMAPRWLSLMLLGMLVLVAGVFGWFGKERVSDLSDEGSARRSLGEAMVMRSELDEVHGAVEDPDAVAAEVHMAINNHTERRSLGYLSCGTGNPIDDCWRCDSEWQKNRKRLADCGIGFGRNAIGGRDGRFYVVTDSSDDDAVNPLPGTLRYAVIQDEPLWIVFKRDMVITLKEELIMNSFKTIDGRGVNVHIANGACITIQFVTNIIIHGLHIHDCKPTGNAMVRSSPSHYGWRTMADGDAVSIFGSSHIWVDHCSLSNCADGLVDAIMGSTAITISNNYFTHHNEVMLLGHSDSYDRDKAMQVTIAFNHFGEGLIQRMPRCRHGYFHVVNNDYTHWEMYAIGGSAEPTINSQGNRYLAPTNPFSPKR
;
A
#
# COMPACT_ATOMS: atom_id res chain seq x y z
N MET A 1 37.26 -41.08 17.83
CA MET A 1 38.66 -40.85 18.27
C MET A 1 39.27 -39.85 17.30
N ALA A 2 39.14 -38.54 17.52
CA ALA A 2 39.73 -37.69 18.56
C ALA A 2 41.20 -37.31 18.28
N MET A 3 41.35 -36.02 17.93
CA MET A 3 42.43 -35.08 18.22
C MET A 3 43.84 -35.25 17.61
N ALA A 4 44.29 -34.18 16.95
CA ALA A 4 45.67 -33.69 17.06
C ALA A 4 45.66 -32.13 17.02
N PRO A 5 46.61 -31.45 17.70
CA PRO A 5 46.35 -30.17 18.34
C PRO A 5 47.16 -28.98 17.79
N ARG A 6 46.89 -27.85 18.45
CA ARG A 6 47.33 -26.46 18.30
C ARG A 6 48.68 -26.15 19.00
N TRP A 7 49.41 -25.19 18.41
CA TRP A 7 49.96 -23.94 19.00
C TRP A 7 51.31 -23.86 19.76
N LEU A 8 51.85 -22.62 19.65
CA LEU A 8 52.84 -21.86 20.47
C LEU A 8 54.33 -22.05 20.07
N SER A 9 55.21 -21.03 20.03
CA SER A 9 55.19 -19.69 20.64
C SER A 9 56.36 -18.79 20.19
N LEU A 10 56.05 -17.50 19.93
CA LEU A 10 56.62 -16.27 20.53
C LEU A 10 58.13 -15.91 20.49
N MET A 11 58.44 -14.71 19.95
CA MET A 11 58.81 -13.44 20.64
C MET A 11 59.27 -12.40 19.58
N LEU A 12 58.63 -11.23 19.35
CA LEU A 12 58.70 -9.92 20.06
C LEU A 12 60.16 -9.45 20.26
N LEU A 13 60.63 -8.25 19.88
CA LEU A 13 60.11 -6.87 20.03
C LEU A 13 61.03 -5.93 19.18
N GLY A 14 60.54 -4.85 18.58
CA GLY A 14 60.92 -3.49 19.04
C GLY A 14 61.12 -2.46 17.92
N MET A 15 60.47 -1.29 18.09
CA MET A 15 60.47 -0.08 17.25
C MET A 15 61.84 0.63 17.13
N LEU A 16 62.09 1.37 16.04
CA LEU A 16 62.20 2.85 16.07
C LEU A 16 62.33 3.48 14.67
N VAL A 17 61.75 4.67 14.52
CA VAL A 17 61.72 5.57 13.36
C VAL A 17 62.98 6.44 13.30
N LEU A 18 63.46 6.82 12.10
CA LEU A 18 63.99 8.17 11.82
C LEU A 18 64.22 8.47 10.32
N VAL A 19 64.13 9.78 10.04
CA VAL A 19 63.92 10.53 8.79
C VAL A 19 65.20 10.82 8.01
N ALA A 20 65.05 11.02 6.69
CA ALA A 20 65.77 11.93 5.75
C ALA A 20 66.13 11.16 4.46
N GLY A 21 65.81 11.57 3.23
CA GLY A 21 65.71 12.90 2.66
C GLY A 21 66.75 13.02 1.55
N VAL A 22 66.39 12.82 0.28
CA VAL A 22 67.21 13.24 -0.88
C VAL A 22 66.28 13.73 -1.99
N PHE A 23 66.45 15.02 -2.31
CA PHE A 23 65.90 15.73 -3.45
C PHE A 23 66.57 15.28 -4.76
N GLY A 24 65.79 15.16 -5.83
CA GLY A 24 66.27 14.98 -7.20
C GLY A 24 65.27 15.57 -8.19
N TRP A 25 65.63 16.73 -8.74
CA TRP A 25 64.86 17.67 -9.55
C TRP A 25 64.81 17.25 -11.03
N PHE A 26 63.64 17.21 -11.68
CA PHE A 26 63.48 17.55 -13.10
C PHE A 26 62.04 17.97 -13.40
N GLY A 27 61.92 19.06 -14.15
CA GLY A 27 60.69 19.82 -14.32
C GLY A 27 59.73 19.32 -15.41
N LYS A 28 58.45 19.61 -15.15
CA LYS A 28 57.47 20.28 -16.03
C LYS A 28 57.20 19.65 -17.41
N GLU A 29 56.22 18.77 -17.45
CA GLU A 29 55.22 18.76 -18.53
C GLU A 29 53.81 18.86 -17.94
N ARG A 30 52.97 19.62 -18.63
CA ARG A 30 51.65 20.06 -18.24
C ARG A 30 50.66 19.06 -18.85
N VAL A 31 49.98 18.25 -18.03
CA VAL A 31 48.80 17.49 -18.45
C VAL A 31 47.62 18.03 -17.66
N SER A 32 46.73 18.68 -18.40
CA SER A 32 45.37 18.99 -18.00
C SER A 32 44.59 17.70 -17.84
N ASP A 33 44.09 17.42 -16.65
CA ASP A 33 42.78 16.82 -16.42
C ASP A 33 42.60 16.62 -14.91
N LEU A 34 41.56 17.23 -14.36
CA LEU A 34 40.82 16.86 -13.14
C LEU A 34 39.89 18.02 -12.77
N SER A 35 38.75 18.10 -13.46
CA SER A 35 37.61 18.88 -13.00
C SER A 35 36.31 18.24 -13.51
N ASP A 36 35.96 17.06 -12.99
CA ASP A 36 34.64 16.48 -13.28
C ASP A 36 33.91 15.89 -12.06
N GLU A 37 34.48 15.99 -10.85
CA GLU A 37 33.74 15.66 -9.62
C GLU A 37 32.96 16.85 -9.03
N GLY A 38 33.28 18.08 -9.48
CA GLY A 38 32.63 19.32 -9.02
C GLY A 38 31.32 19.66 -9.74
N SER A 39 31.12 19.14 -10.96
CA SER A 39 29.94 19.41 -11.79
C SER A 39 28.75 18.52 -11.39
N ALA A 40 29.00 17.23 -11.15
CA ALA A 40 27.96 16.29 -10.72
C ALA A 40 27.33 16.66 -9.37
N ARG A 41 28.15 17.11 -8.40
CA ARG A 41 27.66 17.57 -7.09
C ARG A 41 26.90 18.90 -7.16
N ARG A 42 27.22 19.78 -8.12
CA ARG A 42 26.43 21.00 -8.37
C ARG A 42 25.10 20.68 -9.04
N SER A 43 25.07 19.74 -9.99
CA SER A 43 23.81 19.33 -10.64
C SER A 43 22.82 18.64 -9.69
N LEU A 44 23.33 17.83 -8.74
CA LEU A 44 22.52 17.21 -7.68
C LEU A 44 22.05 18.23 -6.64
N GLY A 45 22.87 19.25 -6.34
CA GLY A 45 22.50 20.35 -5.46
C GLY A 45 21.50 21.33 -6.08
N GLU A 46 21.61 21.61 -7.38
CA GLU A 46 20.71 22.53 -8.10
C GLU A 46 19.36 21.87 -8.43
N ALA A 47 19.32 20.56 -8.67
CA ALA A 47 18.05 19.82 -8.76
C ALA A 47 17.31 19.70 -7.41
N MET A 48 18.04 19.79 -6.29
CA MET A 48 17.49 19.72 -4.94
C MET A 48 17.10 21.10 -4.37
N VAL A 49 17.56 22.19 -4.98
CA VAL A 49 17.33 23.58 -4.51
C VAL A 49 16.25 24.32 -5.32
N MET A 50 15.58 23.65 -6.28
CA MET A 50 14.31 24.11 -6.89
C MET A 50 13.09 23.28 -6.43
N ARG A 51 13.02 22.96 -5.14
CA ARG A 51 11.79 22.48 -4.46
C ARG A 51 11.63 23.13 -3.08
N SER A 52 11.70 24.46 -3.04
CA SER A 52 11.34 25.24 -1.86
C SER A 52 10.11 26.12 -2.12
N GLU A 53 9.07 25.52 -2.69
CA GLU A 53 7.69 25.96 -2.50
C GLU A 53 7.01 24.82 -1.73
N LEU A 54 6.12 25.15 -0.80
CA LEU A 54 5.41 24.20 0.06
C LEU A 54 4.88 23.01 -0.76
N ASP A 55 5.58 21.86 -0.70
CA ASP A 55 5.26 20.62 -1.43
C ASP A 55 3.82 20.19 -1.07
N GLU A 56 2.85 20.55 -1.90
CA GLU A 56 1.47 20.06 -1.78
C GLU A 56 1.48 18.52 -1.94
N VAL A 57 0.82 17.82 -1.00
CA VAL A 57 0.57 16.39 -1.16
C VAL A 57 -0.50 16.23 -2.23
N HIS A 58 -0.08 15.88 -3.45
CA HIS A 58 -0.97 15.72 -4.59
C HIS A 58 -2.08 14.69 -4.33
N GLY A 59 -3.33 15.13 -4.46
CA GLY A 59 -4.54 14.32 -4.33
C GLY A 59 -5.41 14.70 -3.14
N ALA A 60 -4.86 15.37 -2.11
CA ALA A 60 -5.64 15.89 -1.00
C ALA A 60 -6.57 17.00 -1.48
N VAL A 61 -7.81 16.99 -1.02
CA VAL A 61 -8.77 18.08 -1.28
C VAL A 61 -8.68 19.16 -0.21
N GLU A 62 -9.03 20.40 -0.56
CA GLU A 62 -9.04 21.52 0.39
C GLU A 62 -10.14 21.39 1.46
N ASP A 63 -11.34 20.92 1.05
CA ASP A 63 -12.50 20.75 1.92
C ASP A 63 -12.83 19.25 2.08
N PRO A 64 -12.29 18.57 3.10
CA PRO A 64 -12.59 17.17 3.35
C PRO A 64 -14.02 16.94 3.86
N ASP A 65 -14.64 17.92 4.51
CA ASP A 65 -16.02 17.81 5.00
C ASP A 65 -17.01 17.80 3.84
N ALA A 66 -16.74 18.54 2.75
CA ALA A 66 -17.53 18.47 1.52
C ALA A 66 -17.52 17.05 0.93
N VAL A 67 -16.37 16.38 0.89
CA VAL A 67 -16.27 15.00 0.40
C VAL A 67 -17.03 14.02 1.30
N ALA A 68 -16.93 14.19 2.62
CA ALA A 68 -17.70 13.39 3.57
C ALA A 68 -19.23 13.59 3.39
N ALA A 69 -19.66 14.83 3.12
CA ALA A 69 -21.05 15.17 2.83
C ALA A 69 -21.53 14.56 1.50
N GLU A 70 -20.70 14.56 0.45
CA GLU A 70 -20.99 13.89 -0.83
C GLU A 70 -21.23 12.39 -0.63
N VAL A 71 -20.38 11.71 0.17
CA VAL A 71 -20.55 10.30 0.51
C VAL A 71 -21.88 10.06 1.24
N HIS A 72 -22.19 10.89 2.24
CA HIS A 72 -23.44 10.78 2.98
C HIS A 72 -24.67 11.01 2.08
N MET A 73 -24.60 11.99 1.17
CA MET A 73 -25.65 12.24 0.19
C MET A 73 -25.84 11.05 -0.76
N ALA A 74 -24.75 10.43 -1.23
CA ALA A 74 -24.82 9.24 -2.07
C ALA A 74 -25.50 8.07 -1.34
N ILE A 75 -25.16 7.84 -0.07
CA ILE A 75 -25.80 6.82 0.78
C ILE A 75 -27.30 7.06 0.93
N ASN A 76 -27.69 8.29 1.24
CA ASN A 76 -29.11 8.66 1.41
C ASN A 76 -29.89 8.45 0.12
N ASN A 77 -29.37 8.94 -1.02
CA ASN A 77 -30.02 8.80 -2.32
C ASN A 77 -30.25 7.33 -2.69
N HIS A 78 -29.28 6.44 -2.40
CA HIS A 78 -29.42 5.01 -2.67
C HIS A 78 -30.38 4.31 -1.70
N THR A 79 -30.38 4.71 -0.42
CA THR A 79 -31.28 4.16 0.59
C THR A 79 -32.74 4.57 0.35
N GLU A 80 -32.99 5.83 -0.02
CA GLU A 80 -34.32 6.31 -0.40
C GLU A 80 -34.82 5.63 -1.68
N ARG A 81 -33.96 5.43 -2.69
CA ARG A 81 -34.34 4.65 -3.89
C ARG A 81 -34.73 3.21 -3.56
N ARG A 82 -34.05 2.58 -2.60
CA ARG A 82 -34.40 1.25 -2.11
C ARG A 82 -35.78 1.24 -1.43
N SER A 83 -36.13 2.26 -0.64
CA SER A 83 -37.44 2.33 0.03
C SER A 83 -38.62 2.55 -0.93
N LEU A 84 -38.36 3.09 -2.13
CA LEU A 84 -39.37 3.33 -3.17
C LEU A 84 -39.67 2.13 -4.08
N GLY A 85 -38.88 1.05 -4.04
CA GLY A 85 -39.04 -0.08 -4.96
C GLY A 85 -38.76 -1.45 -4.33
N TYR A 86 -39.81 -2.27 -4.17
CA TYR A 86 -39.72 -3.65 -3.65
C TYR A 86 -38.95 -4.62 -4.57
N LEU A 87 -38.60 -4.20 -5.80
CA LEU A 87 -37.87 -4.97 -6.83
C LEU A 87 -36.59 -4.26 -7.31
N SER A 88 -36.12 -3.24 -6.59
CA SER A 88 -34.87 -2.54 -6.92
C SER A 88 -33.66 -3.44 -6.62
N CYS A 89 -32.69 -3.49 -7.55
CA CYS A 89 -31.39 -4.14 -7.29
C CYS A 89 -30.58 -3.45 -6.17
N GLY A 90 -30.96 -2.21 -5.81
CA GLY A 90 -30.25 -1.41 -4.83
C GLY A 90 -30.26 -2.00 -3.42
N THR A 91 -29.07 -2.17 -2.87
CA THR A 91 -28.80 -2.60 -1.50
C THR A 91 -28.77 -1.42 -0.52
N GLY A 92 -28.58 -0.19 -1.03
CA GLY A 92 -28.31 1.01 -0.22
C GLY A 92 -26.82 1.32 -0.08
N ASN A 93 -25.95 0.43 -0.59
CA ASN A 93 -24.53 0.68 -0.75
C ASN A 93 -24.27 1.28 -2.14
N PRO A 94 -23.94 2.58 -2.26
CA PRO A 94 -23.79 3.25 -3.54
C PRO A 94 -22.67 2.67 -4.41
N ILE A 95 -21.62 2.10 -3.81
CA ILE A 95 -20.52 1.46 -4.54
C ILE A 95 -21.04 0.21 -5.26
N ASP A 96 -21.63 -0.72 -4.52
CA ASP A 96 -22.13 -1.98 -5.05
C ASP A 96 -23.29 -1.74 -6.02
N ASP A 97 -24.22 -0.86 -5.68
CA ASP A 97 -25.39 -0.54 -6.51
C ASP A 97 -24.98 0.05 -7.87
N CYS A 98 -23.84 0.73 -7.95
CA CYS A 98 -23.36 1.35 -9.18
C CYS A 98 -22.93 0.33 -10.26
N TRP A 99 -22.33 -0.80 -9.87
CA TRP A 99 -21.82 -1.80 -10.81
C TRP A 99 -22.50 -3.17 -10.73
N ARG A 100 -22.92 -3.64 -9.55
CA ARG A 100 -23.58 -4.95 -9.39
C ARG A 100 -24.97 -4.99 -10.01
N CYS A 101 -25.61 -3.84 -10.14
CA CYS A 101 -26.89 -3.72 -10.82
C CYS A 101 -26.81 -3.73 -12.34
N ASP A 102 -25.60 -3.75 -12.90
CA ASP A 102 -25.38 -4.11 -14.29
C ASP A 102 -25.43 -5.64 -14.44
N SER A 103 -26.48 -6.17 -15.07
CA SER A 103 -26.59 -7.61 -15.33
C SER A 103 -25.45 -8.14 -16.21
N GLU A 104 -24.77 -7.26 -16.95
CA GLU A 104 -23.68 -7.56 -17.86
C GLU A 104 -22.33 -7.07 -17.32
N TRP A 105 -22.19 -6.91 -15.99
CA TRP A 105 -20.94 -6.44 -15.37
C TRP A 105 -19.70 -7.24 -15.81
N GLN A 106 -19.84 -8.54 -16.14
CA GLN A 106 -18.71 -9.34 -16.63
C GLN A 106 -18.18 -8.83 -17.99
N LYS A 107 -19.06 -8.27 -18.83
CA LYS A 107 -18.70 -7.62 -20.10
C LYS A 107 -18.23 -6.18 -19.87
N ASN A 108 -18.75 -5.52 -18.83
CA ASN A 108 -18.46 -4.14 -18.47
C ASN A 108 -17.53 -4.00 -17.25
N ARG A 109 -16.55 -4.90 -17.08
CA ARG A 109 -15.70 -4.96 -15.87
C ARG A 109 -15.13 -3.61 -15.43
N LYS A 110 -14.70 -2.80 -16.40
CA LYS A 110 -14.06 -1.51 -16.19
C LYS A 110 -14.96 -0.42 -15.62
N ARG A 111 -16.28 -0.58 -15.74
CA ARG A 111 -17.28 0.33 -15.14
C ARG A 111 -17.12 0.44 -13.63
N LEU A 112 -16.54 -0.58 -12.97
CA LEU A 112 -16.20 -0.54 -11.56
C LEU A 112 -15.41 0.72 -11.19
N ALA A 113 -14.46 1.16 -12.03
CA ALA A 113 -13.62 2.31 -11.74
C ALA A 113 -14.38 3.64 -11.65
N ASP A 114 -15.62 3.71 -12.13
CA ASP A 114 -16.46 4.90 -12.03
C ASP A 114 -17.37 4.87 -10.78
N CYS A 115 -17.30 3.80 -9.98
CA CYS A 115 -18.16 3.57 -8.81
C CYS A 115 -17.49 3.89 -7.46
N GLY A 116 -16.24 4.36 -7.48
CA GLY A 116 -15.54 4.80 -6.28
C GLY A 116 -16.24 5.99 -5.61
N ILE A 117 -16.21 6.04 -4.29
CA ILE A 117 -16.72 7.18 -3.50
C ILE A 117 -15.65 7.67 -2.53
N GLY A 118 -15.91 8.79 -1.86
CA GLY A 118 -15.02 9.32 -0.82
C GLY A 118 -13.72 9.86 -1.38
N PHE A 119 -12.65 9.85 -0.58
CA PHE A 119 -11.37 10.43 -0.97
C PHE A 119 -10.70 9.67 -2.13
N GLY A 120 -10.88 8.36 -2.21
CA GLY A 120 -10.39 7.51 -3.31
C GLY A 120 -11.27 7.48 -4.56
N ARG A 121 -12.35 8.28 -4.65
CA ARG A 121 -13.31 8.27 -5.79
C ARG A 121 -12.69 8.48 -7.17
N ASN A 122 -11.53 9.15 -7.23
CA ASN A 122 -10.81 9.44 -8.47
C ASN A 122 -9.78 8.37 -8.84
N ALA A 123 -9.67 7.26 -8.08
CA ALA A 123 -8.80 6.14 -8.43
C ALA A 123 -9.33 5.42 -9.67
N ILE A 124 -8.80 5.76 -10.86
CA ILE A 124 -9.23 5.13 -12.12
C ILE A 124 -8.56 3.78 -12.39
N GLY A 125 -7.52 3.43 -11.64
CA GLY A 125 -6.78 2.19 -11.84
C GLY A 125 -6.26 2.05 -13.27
N GLY A 126 -6.45 0.86 -13.85
CA GLY A 126 -6.12 0.54 -15.23
C GLY A 126 -7.29 0.69 -16.22
N ARG A 127 -8.34 1.47 -15.90
CA ARG A 127 -9.57 1.59 -16.71
C ARG A 127 -9.27 1.84 -18.19
N ASP A 128 -8.36 2.77 -18.47
CA ASP A 128 -8.06 3.24 -19.83
C ASP A 128 -6.99 2.38 -20.53
N GLY A 129 -6.53 1.33 -19.85
CA GLY A 129 -5.54 0.36 -20.32
C GLY A 129 -6.14 -0.80 -21.11
N ARG A 130 -5.31 -1.75 -21.53
CA ARG A 130 -5.79 -3.05 -22.03
C ARG A 130 -6.03 -4.03 -20.89
N PHE A 131 -6.78 -5.09 -21.16
CA PHE A 131 -6.83 -6.23 -20.24
C PHE A 131 -5.50 -6.98 -20.28
N TYR A 132 -5.04 -7.42 -19.11
CA TYR A 132 -3.98 -8.40 -18.97
C TYR A 132 -4.55 -9.60 -18.19
N VAL A 133 -4.36 -10.80 -18.73
CA VAL A 133 -4.86 -12.03 -18.08
C VAL A 133 -3.69 -12.77 -17.45
N VAL A 134 -3.69 -12.86 -16.12
CA VAL A 134 -2.77 -13.70 -15.36
C VAL A 134 -3.14 -15.16 -15.64
N THR A 135 -2.16 -15.92 -16.10
CA THR A 135 -2.30 -17.33 -16.47
C THR A 135 -1.38 -18.24 -15.67
N ASP A 136 -0.33 -17.66 -15.09
CA ASP A 136 0.66 -18.32 -14.26
C ASP A 136 0.68 -17.68 -12.87
N SER A 137 0.61 -18.52 -11.84
CA SER A 137 0.63 -18.13 -10.43
C SER A 137 2.04 -18.14 -9.82
N SER A 138 3.07 -18.48 -10.60
CA SER A 138 4.46 -18.48 -10.15
C SER A 138 4.99 -17.06 -9.88
N ASP A 139 5.94 -16.96 -8.96
CA ASP A 139 6.66 -15.73 -8.64
C ASP A 139 8.15 -16.03 -8.38
N ASP A 140 8.76 -16.75 -9.31
CA ASP A 140 10.07 -17.36 -9.04
C ASP A 140 11.25 -16.40 -9.03
N ASP A 141 11.15 -15.29 -9.77
CA ASP A 141 12.18 -14.27 -9.91
C ASP A 141 11.54 -12.87 -9.76
N ALA A 142 11.84 -12.20 -8.65
CA ALA A 142 11.34 -10.86 -8.34
C ALA A 142 11.97 -9.76 -9.22
N VAL A 143 13.08 -10.07 -9.90
CA VAL A 143 13.78 -9.17 -10.84
C VAL A 143 13.35 -9.44 -12.28
N ASN A 144 13.15 -10.67 -12.71
CA ASN A 144 12.80 -10.99 -14.10
C ASN A 144 11.49 -11.80 -14.18
N PRO A 145 10.34 -11.18 -13.87
CA PRO A 145 9.07 -11.90 -13.89
C PRO A 145 8.70 -12.34 -15.30
N LEU A 146 8.11 -13.53 -15.42
CA LEU A 146 7.70 -14.10 -16.69
C LEU A 146 6.38 -13.47 -17.19
N PRO A 147 6.22 -13.20 -18.49
CA PRO A 147 4.91 -12.88 -19.06
C PRO A 147 3.89 -13.96 -18.74
N GLY A 148 2.69 -13.55 -18.36
CA GLY A 148 1.62 -14.41 -17.84
C GLY A 148 1.51 -14.41 -16.31
N THR A 149 2.53 -13.94 -15.58
CA THR A 149 2.49 -13.79 -14.11
C THR A 149 1.86 -12.47 -13.67
N LEU A 150 1.45 -12.40 -12.40
CA LEU A 150 0.95 -11.17 -11.78
C LEU A 150 2.07 -10.11 -11.67
N ARG A 151 3.28 -10.51 -11.23
CA ARG A 151 4.42 -9.57 -11.09
C ARG A 151 4.78 -8.90 -12.41
N TYR A 152 4.79 -9.65 -13.51
CA TYR A 152 5.01 -9.05 -14.82
C TYR A 152 3.96 -7.98 -15.15
N ALA A 153 2.69 -8.25 -14.85
CA ALA A 153 1.59 -7.34 -15.18
C ALA A 153 1.68 -6.01 -14.43
N VAL A 154 1.90 -6.06 -13.12
CA VAL A 154 1.79 -4.87 -12.25
C VAL A 154 2.92 -3.87 -12.45
N ILE A 155 4.08 -4.31 -12.97
CA ILE A 155 5.22 -3.43 -13.21
C ILE A 155 5.17 -2.69 -14.55
N GLN A 156 4.26 -3.03 -15.48
CA GLN A 156 4.25 -2.43 -16.82
C GLN A 156 4.00 -0.91 -16.76
N ASP A 157 4.54 -0.17 -17.72
CA ASP A 157 4.38 1.29 -17.77
C ASP A 157 2.97 1.69 -18.23
N GLU A 158 2.36 0.92 -19.13
CA GLU A 158 1.00 1.20 -19.58
C GLU A 158 -0.04 0.92 -18.48
N PRO A 159 -1.19 1.61 -18.50
CA PRO A 159 -2.32 1.23 -17.67
C PRO A 159 -2.77 -0.19 -17.99
N LEU A 160 -3.07 -1.00 -16.97
CA LEU A 160 -3.54 -2.38 -17.15
C LEU A 160 -4.69 -2.73 -16.21
N TRP A 161 -5.73 -3.30 -16.80
CA TRP A 161 -6.79 -3.98 -16.06
C TRP A 161 -6.47 -5.47 -15.97
N ILE A 162 -5.95 -5.88 -14.83
CA ILE A 162 -5.39 -7.21 -14.59
C ILE A 162 -6.50 -8.13 -14.07
N VAL A 163 -6.77 -9.22 -14.78
CA VAL A 163 -7.73 -10.26 -14.41
C VAL A 163 -7.05 -11.62 -14.38
N PHE A 164 -7.74 -12.63 -13.87
CA PHE A 164 -7.19 -13.96 -13.66
C PHE A 164 -7.94 -15.00 -14.49
N LYS A 165 -7.21 -15.92 -15.11
CA LYS A 165 -7.78 -16.94 -16.00
C LYS A 165 -8.61 -18.00 -15.25
N ARG A 166 -8.24 -18.29 -14.00
CA ARG A 166 -8.77 -19.37 -13.15
C ARG A 166 -8.46 -19.03 -11.69
N ASP A 167 -8.99 -19.85 -10.79
CA ASP A 167 -8.62 -19.81 -9.38
C ASP A 167 -7.11 -20.01 -9.22
N MET A 168 -6.49 -19.22 -8.35
CA MET A 168 -5.04 -19.21 -8.14
C MET A 168 -4.71 -18.91 -6.68
N VAL A 169 -3.66 -19.58 -6.20
CA VAL A 169 -2.93 -19.18 -4.99
C VAL A 169 -1.56 -18.71 -5.44
N ILE A 170 -1.27 -17.44 -5.21
CA ILE A 170 -0.02 -16.78 -5.58
C ILE A 170 0.79 -16.55 -4.31
N THR A 171 1.91 -17.25 -4.20
CA THR A 171 2.87 -17.07 -3.11
C THR A 171 4.02 -16.23 -3.63
N LEU A 172 4.00 -14.96 -3.27
CA LEU A 172 5.03 -14.01 -3.69
C LEU A 172 6.32 -14.26 -2.90
N LYS A 173 7.47 -14.27 -3.59
CA LYS A 173 8.78 -14.41 -2.94
C LYS A 173 9.19 -13.12 -2.24
N GLU A 174 8.89 -11.99 -2.87
CA GLU A 174 9.20 -10.65 -2.39
C GLU A 174 8.01 -9.71 -2.57
N GLU A 175 8.03 -8.56 -1.92
CA GLU A 175 6.97 -7.54 -2.04
C GLU A 175 6.55 -7.34 -3.51
N LEU A 176 5.24 -7.36 -3.78
CA LEU A 176 4.69 -7.07 -5.10
C LEU A 176 4.62 -5.55 -5.28
N ILE A 177 5.77 -4.97 -5.62
CA ILE A 177 5.88 -3.56 -6.02
C ILE A 177 5.28 -3.39 -7.42
N MET A 178 4.52 -2.31 -7.61
CA MET A 178 3.82 -2.03 -8.86
C MET A 178 4.04 -0.61 -9.36
N ASN A 179 3.72 -0.39 -10.63
CA ASN A 179 3.68 0.92 -11.26
C ASN A 179 2.26 1.52 -11.17
N SER A 180 2.10 2.81 -11.47
CA SER A 180 0.82 3.53 -11.48
C SER A 180 -0.17 2.95 -12.50
N PHE A 181 -1.45 3.30 -12.34
CA PHE A 181 -2.54 2.95 -13.27
C PHE A 181 -2.78 1.45 -13.42
N LYS A 182 -2.94 0.76 -12.28
CA LYS A 182 -3.20 -0.70 -12.25
C LYS A 182 -4.52 -0.98 -11.56
N THR A 183 -5.28 -1.89 -12.13
CA THR A 183 -6.39 -2.54 -11.44
C THR A 183 -6.08 -4.01 -11.32
N ILE A 184 -6.09 -4.56 -10.10
CA ILE A 184 -6.08 -6.01 -9.87
C ILE A 184 -7.50 -6.43 -9.54
N ASP A 185 -8.16 -7.13 -10.46
CA ASP A 185 -9.58 -7.50 -10.40
C ASP A 185 -9.73 -9.02 -10.31
N GLY A 186 -10.00 -9.50 -9.09
CA GLY A 186 -10.23 -10.92 -8.79
C GLY A 186 -11.62 -11.43 -9.14
N ARG A 187 -12.56 -10.59 -9.62
CA ARG A 187 -13.95 -11.04 -9.84
C ARG A 187 -14.05 -12.21 -10.83
N GLY A 188 -14.87 -13.18 -10.48
CA GLY A 188 -15.24 -14.33 -11.32
C GLY A 188 -14.38 -15.57 -11.11
N VAL A 189 -13.32 -15.47 -10.31
CA VAL A 189 -12.46 -16.58 -9.89
C VAL A 189 -12.01 -16.34 -8.45
N ASN A 190 -11.48 -17.36 -7.78
CA ASN A 190 -10.96 -17.23 -6.42
C ASN A 190 -9.43 -17.04 -6.44
N VAL A 191 -8.97 -15.84 -6.07
CA VAL A 191 -7.55 -15.46 -6.10
C VAL A 191 -7.05 -15.17 -4.70
N HIS A 192 -6.08 -15.97 -4.27
CA HIS A 192 -5.39 -15.80 -3.00
C HIS A 192 -3.97 -15.26 -3.24
N ILE A 193 -3.59 -14.19 -2.54
CA ILE A 193 -2.19 -13.78 -2.36
C ILE A 193 -1.82 -14.17 -0.94
N ALA A 194 -0.99 -15.19 -0.78
CA ALA A 194 -0.79 -15.80 0.53
C ALA A 194 0.52 -16.55 0.72
N ASN A 195 0.86 -16.76 2.00
CA ASN A 195 1.96 -17.58 2.50
C ASN A 195 3.39 -17.06 2.24
N GLY A 196 3.52 -15.86 1.68
CA GLY A 196 4.77 -15.21 1.34
C GLY A 196 4.66 -13.69 1.50
N ALA A 197 5.33 -12.93 0.65
CA ALA A 197 5.15 -11.49 0.59
C ALA A 197 3.76 -11.11 0.07
N CYS A 198 3.42 -9.83 0.16
CA CYS A 198 2.13 -9.29 -0.27
C CYS A 198 2.31 -7.96 -1.03
N ILE A 199 1.29 -7.09 -1.03
CA ILE A 199 1.20 -5.94 -1.95
C ILE A 199 1.88 -4.71 -1.37
N THR A 200 2.74 -4.05 -2.17
CA THR A 200 3.37 -2.77 -1.80
C THR A 200 3.13 -1.73 -2.90
N ILE A 201 2.33 -0.72 -2.57
CA ILE A 201 1.98 0.44 -3.41
C ILE A 201 2.86 1.61 -2.96
N GLN A 202 3.98 1.83 -3.65
CA GLN A 202 4.99 2.80 -3.23
C GLN A 202 5.24 3.85 -4.30
N PHE A 203 5.08 5.13 -3.92
CA PHE A 203 5.30 6.31 -4.76
C PHE A 203 4.60 6.25 -6.13
N VAL A 204 3.37 5.73 -6.14
CA VAL A 204 2.56 5.59 -7.36
C VAL A 204 1.15 6.14 -7.15
N THR A 205 0.39 6.23 -8.23
CA THR A 205 -0.98 6.73 -8.19
C THR A 205 -1.93 5.87 -9.01
N ASN A 206 -3.23 6.02 -8.76
CA ASN A 206 -4.31 5.38 -9.51
C ASN A 206 -4.21 3.86 -9.47
N ILE A 207 -4.43 3.28 -8.29
CA ILE A 207 -4.44 1.83 -8.09
C ILE A 207 -5.81 1.40 -7.56
N ILE A 208 -6.36 0.33 -8.13
CA ILE A 208 -7.54 -0.36 -7.62
C ILE A 208 -7.15 -1.80 -7.30
N ILE A 209 -7.37 -2.23 -6.06
CA ILE A 209 -7.24 -3.62 -5.62
C ILE A 209 -8.64 -4.12 -5.29
N HIS A 210 -9.15 -5.09 -6.05
CA HIS A 210 -10.54 -5.49 -5.96
C HIS A 210 -10.75 -7.01 -5.99
N GLY A 211 -11.51 -7.52 -5.02
CA GLY A 211 -12.01 -8.91 -5.05
C GLY A 211 -10.94 -9.97 -4.79
N LEU A 212 -9.93 -9.69 -3.95
CA LEU A 212 -8.85 -10.62 -3.63
C LEU A 212 -8.98 -11.18 -2.21
N HIS A 213 -8.44 -12.39 -1.99
CA HIS A 213 -8.17 -12.92 -0.67
C HIS A 213 -6.68 -12.71 -0.36
N ILE A 214 -6.34 -11.93 0.66
CA ILE A 214 -4.95 -11.61 1.02
C ILE A 214 -4.71 -12.01 2.47
N HIS A 215 -3.88 -13.01 2.71
CA HIS A 215 -3.72 -13.57 4.05
C HIS A 215 -2.40 -14.31 4.25
N ASP A 216 -2.02 -14.57 5.49
CA ASP A 216 -0.77 -15.28 5.82
C ASP A 216 0.48 -14.61 5.19
N CYS A 217 0.45 -13.27 5.08
CA CYS A 217 1.58 -12.48 4.61
C CYS A 217 2.72 -12.56 5.62
N LYS A 218 3.95 -12.65 5.13
CA LYS A 218 5.16 -12.85 5.94
C LYS A 218 6.19 -11.77 5.66
N PRO A 219 7.09 -11.48 6.62
CA PRO A 219 8.24 -10.63 6.36
C PRO A 219 9.13 -11.27 5.29
N THR A 220 9.40 -10.53 4.23
CA THR A 220 10.36 -10.91 3.17
C THR A 220 11.25 -9.71 2.85
N GLY A 221 12.34 -9.91 2.13
CA GLY A 221 13.22 -8.83 1.72
C GLY A 221 14.68 -9.25 1.72
N ASN A 222 15.57 -8.25 1.76
CA ASN A 222 17.00 -8.42 1.48
C ASN A 222 17.23 -9.04 0.10
N ALA A 223 16.51 -8.50 -0.88
CA ALA A 223 16.51 -8.96 -2.25
C ALA A 223 16.40 -7.79 -3.23
N MET A 224 16.81 -8.04 -4.47
CA MET A 224 16.51 -7.13 -5.58
C MET A 224 15.08 -7.35 -6.04
N VAL A 225 14.30 -6.27 -6.16
CA VAL A 225 12.90 -6.33 -6.58
C VAL A 225 12.67 -5.34 -7.71
N ARG A 226 12.01 -5.79 -8.78
CA ARG A 226 11.62 -4.94 -9.91
C ARG A 226 10.36 -4.14 -9.61
N SER A 227 10.38 -2.86 -9.96
CA SER A 227 9.24 -1.94 -9.79
C SER A 227 8.71 -1.38 -11.12
N SER A 228 9.51 -1.42 -12.19
CA SER A 228 9.10 -1.04 -13.56
C SER A 228 9.87 -1.88 -14.60
N PRO A 229 9.55 -1.79 -15.91
CA PRO A 229 10.30 -2.52 -16.93
C PRO A 229 11.78 -2.09 -16.99
N SER A 230 12.07 -0.86 -16.58
CA SER A 230 13.42 -0.27 -16.61
C SER A 230 14.11 -0.20 -15.25
N HIS A 231 13.40 -0.40 -14.13
CA HIS A 231 13.94 -0.21 -12.78
C HIS A 231 13.71 -1.40 -11.84
N TYR A 232 14.77 -1.79 -11.15
CA TYR A 232 14.76 -2.70 -10.01
C TYR A 232 15.78 -2.21 -8.98
N GLY A 233 15.52 -2.45 -7.69
CA GLY A 233 16.35 -1.94 -6.60
C GLY A 233 16.42 -2.89 -5.42
N TRP A 234 17.39 -2.67 -4.53
CA TRP A 234 17.53 -3.43 -3.30
C TRP A 234 16.42 -3.07 -2.32
N ARG A 235 15.74 -4.09 -1.79
CA ARG A 235 14.70 -3.96 -0.75
C ARG A 235 15.20 -4.56 0.54
N THR A 236 15.06 -3.80 1.63
CA THR A 236 15.26 -4.31 2.99
C THR A 236 14.08 -5.19 3.39
N MET A 237 14.13 -5.72 4.61
CA MET A 237 12.99 -6.44 5.18
C MET A 237 11.74 -5.57 5.17
N ALA A 238 10.67 -6.12 4.61
CA ALA A 238 9.31 -5.64 4.75
C ALA A 238 8.63 -6.36 5.91
N ASP A 239 7.68 -5.69 6.56
CA ASP A 239 7.07 -6.17 7.81
C ASP A 239 6.05 -7.29 7.57
N GLY A 240 5.52 -7.40 6.35
CA GLY A 240 4.56 -8.43 5.95
C GLY A 240 3.11 -8.00 6.04
N ASP A 241 2.84 -6.73 5.70
CA ASP A 241 1.47 -6.19 5.53
C ASP A 241 0.74 -6.85 4.37
N ALA A 242 -0.59 -6.92 4.44
CA ALA A 242 -1.38 -7.39 3.30
C ALA A 242 -1.36 -6.38 2.13
N VAL A 243 -1.60 -5.11 2.42
CA VAL A 243 -1.51 -3.98 1.48
C VAL A 243 -0.79 -2.82 2.17
N SER A 244 0.44 -2.56 1.76
CA SER A 244 1.24 -1.41 2.24
C SER A 244 1.19 -0.27 1.24
N ILE A 245 0.78 0.93 1.67
CA ILE A 245 0.62 2.13 0.84
C ILE A 245 1.58 3.21 1.35
N PHE A 246 2.55 3.57 0.51
CA PHE A 246 3.66 4.43 0.88
C PHE A 246 3.77 5.61 -0.08
N GLY A 247 3.59 6.84 0.42
CA GLY A 247 3.67 8.08 -0.37
C GLY A 247 2.89 8.04 -1.69
N SER A 248 1.69 7.45 -1.68
CA SER A 248 0.89 7.18 -2.87
C SER A 248 -0.49 7.84 -2.81
N SER A 249 -1.11 8.10 -3.96
CA SER A 249 -2.40 8.78 -4.02
C SER A 249 -3.40 8.17 -5.00
N HIS A 250 -4.69 8.41 -4.78
CA HIS A 250 -5.79 7.85 -5.59
C HIS A 250 -5.77 6.33 -5.58
N ILE A 251 -5.96 5.77 -4.38
CA ILE A 251 -5.92 4.33 -4.12
C ILE A 251 -7.30 3.85 -3.67
N TRP A 252 -7.74 2.71 -4.20
CA TRP A 252 -8.99 2.09 -3.80
C TRP A 252 -8.82 0.60 -3.52
N VAL A 253 -9.03 0.19 -2.27
CA VAL A 253 -9.01 -1.20 -1.82
C VAL A 253 -10.44 -1.63 -1.53
N ASP A 254 -11.00 -2.50 -2.38
CA ASP A 254 -12.42 -2.81 -2.40
C ASP A 254 -12.72 -4.31 -2.44
N HIS A 255 -13.76 -4.78 -1.73
CA HIS A 255 -14.21 -6.18 -1.80
C HIS A 255 -13.12 -7.24 -1.54
N CYS A 256 -12.08 -6.90 -0.78
CA CYS A 256 -11.03 -7.84 -0.43
C CYS A 256 -11.34 -8.53 0.91
N SER A 257 -10.89 -9.77 1.05
CA SER A 257 -10.88 -10.51 2.32
C SER A 257 -9.46 -10.53 2.87
N LEU A 258 -9.23 -9.94 4.03
CA LEU A 258 -7.89 -9.75 4.61
C LEU A 258 -7.80 -10.35 6.02
N SER A 259 -6.76 -11.14 6.28
CA SER A 259 -6.60 -11.81 7.59
C SER A 259 -5.20 -12.34 7.85
N ASN A 260 -4.83 -12.50 9.13
CA ASN A 260 -3.67 -13.27 9.59
C ASN A 260 -2.33 -12.91 8.90
N CYS A 261 -2.04 -11.63 8.76
CA CYS A 261 -0.75 -11.16 8.24
C CYS A 261 0.27 -11.01 9.39
N ALA A 262 1.54 -10.83 9.05
CA ALA A 262 2.58 -10.71 10.06
C ALA A 262 2.55 -9.37 10.83
N ASP A 263 2.21 -8.28 10.14
CA ASP A 263 2.12 -6.93 10.73
C ASP A 263 0.74 -6.29 10.50
N GLY A 264 0.57 -5.40 9.51
CA GLY A 264 -0.70 -4.76 9.17
C GLY A 264 -1.59 -5.53 8.17
N LEU A 265 -2.89 -5.20 8.08
CA LEU A 265 -3.69 -5.61 6.91
C LEU A 265 -3.68 -4.52 5.83
N VAL A 266 -4.03 -3.28 6.18
CA VAL A 266 -3.96 -2.15 5.25
C VAL A 266 -3.30 -0.96 5.93
N ASP A 267 -2.08 -0.65 5.52
CA ASP A 267 -1.30 0.41 6.12
C ASP A 267 -1.03 1.52 5.09
N ALA A 268 -1.25 2.78 5.50
CA ALA A 268 -1.02 3.94 4.66
C ALA A 268 -0.19 4.98 5.40
N ILE A 269 0.98 5.31 4.86
CA ILE A 269 1.98 6.14 5.54
C ILE A 269 2.68 7.09 4.55
N MET A 270 3.51 7.99 5.10
CA MET A 270 4.48 8.80 4.34
C MET A 270 3.84 9.75 3.32
N GLY A 271 2.78 10.45 3.73
CA GLY A 271 2.06 11.39 2.89
C GLY A 271 1.12 10.73 1.87
N SER A 272 0.72 9.48 2.11
CA SER A 272 -0.32 8.85 1.28
C SER A 272 -1.67 9.54 1.50
N THR A 273 -2.45 9.74 0.44
CA THR A 273 -3.74 10.44 0.52
C THR A 273 -4.70 10.03 -0.60
N ALA A 274 -5.92 10.56 -0.61
CA ALA A 274 -6.96 10.21 -1.58
C ALA A 274 -7.21 8.69 -1.65
N ILE A 275 -7.50 8.09 -0.50
CA ILE A 275 -7.67 6.64 -0.35
C ILE A 275 -9.11 6.32 0.01
N THR A 276 -9.67 5.26 -0.59
CA THR A 276 -10.91 4.63 -0.12
C THR A 276 -10.64 3.16 0.18
N ILE A 277 -11.07 2.69 1.34
CA ILE A 277 -11.03 1.30 1.79
C ILE A 277 -12.48 0.90 2.01
N SER A 278 -13.04 0.09 1.11
CA SER A 278 -14.47 -0.21 1.13
C SER A 278 -14.86 -1.67 0.92
N ASN A 279 -16.01 -2.08 1.47
CA ASN A 279 -16.58 -3.41 1.26
C ASN A 279 -15.63 -4.59 1.59
N ASN A 280 -14.60 -4.35 2.37
CA ASN A 280 -13.64 -5.39 2.72
C ASN A 280 -14.13 -6.20 3.92
N TYR A 281 -13.67 -7.44 4.02
CA TYR A 281 -13.89 -8.31 5.16
C TYR A 281 -12.57 -8.55 5.89
N PHE A 282 -12.47 -8.02 7.11
CA PHE A 282 -11.28 -8.13 7.96
C PHE A 282 -11.55 -9.14 9.08
N THR A 283 -10.65 -10.11 9.28
CA THR A 283 -10.76 -11.09 10.38
C THR A 283 -9.40 -11.55 10.90
N HIS A 284 -9.39 -12.17 12.08
CA HIS A 284 -8.25 -12.92 12.62
C HIS A 284 -6.92 -12.16 12.57
N HIS A 285 -6.87 -10.97 13.15
CA HIS A 285 -5.69 -10.11 13.04
C HIS A 285 -5.59 -9.10 14.18
N ASN A 286 -4.37 -8.83 14.64
CA ASN A 286 -4.15 -7.91 15.75
C ASN A 286 -4.22 -6.44 15.32
N GLU A 287 -3.29 -6.04 14.46
CA GLU A 287 -3.07 -4.64 14.06
C GLU A 287 -3.66 -4.41 12.67
N VAL A 288 -4.96 -4.07 12.60
CA VAL A 288 -5.72 -4.14 11.34
C VAL A 288 -5.31 -3.08 10.32
N MET A 289 -5.35 -1.81 10.69
CA MET A 289 -5.19 -0.70 9.76
C MET A 289 -4.50 0.49 10.41
N LEU A 290 -3.26 0.79 9.99
CA LEU A 290 -2.50 1.95 10.44
C LEU A 290 -2.53 3.06 9.38
N LEU A 291 -3.06 4.23 9.76
CA LEU A 291 -3.12 5.40 8.88
C LEU A 291 -2.29 6.53 9.48
N GLY A 292 -1.05 6.66 8.99
CA GLY A 292 -0.01 7.54 9.50
C GLY A 292 0.88 6.84 10.53
N HIS A 293 2.20 6.91 10.36
CA HIS A 293 3.17 6.07 11.09
C HIS A 293 3.82 6.73 12.30
N SER A 294 3.95 8.06 12.30
CA SER A 294 4.71 8.79 13.32
C SER A 294 3.99 10.05 13.77
N ASP A 295 4.00 10.28 15.08
CA ASP A 295 3.44 11.50 15.69
C ASP A 295 4.23 12.77 15.27
N SER A 296 5.45 12.62 14.74
CA SER A 296 6.30 13.73 14.28
C SER A 296 6.33 13.92 12.76
N TYR A 297 5.57 13.15 11.99
CA TYR A 297 5.60 13.22 10.52
C TYR A 297 4.48 14.10 9.97
N ASP A 298 4.73 15.42 9.96
CA ASP A 298 3.73 16.44 9.63
C ASP A 298 3.11 16.33 8.23
N ARG A 299 3.78 15.67 7.26
CA ARG A 299 3.22 15.49 5.91
C ARG A 299 1.95 14.62 5.92
N ASP A 300 1.76 13.77 6.95
CA ASP A 300 0.53 12.98 7.10
C ASP A 300 -0.69 13.86 7.46
N LYS A 301 -0.54 15.16 7.75
CA LYS A 301 -1.68 16.09 7.91
C LYS A 301 -2.53 16.23 6.65
N ALA A 302 -1.94 16.00 5.48
CA ALA A 302 -2.67 16.00 4.20
C ALA A 302 -3.27 14.63 3.86
N MET A 303 -3.10 13.61 4.71
CA MET A 303 -3.70 12.29 4.50
C MET A 303 -5.22 12.39 4.61
N GLN A 304 -5.91 11.83 3.61
CA GLN A 304 -7.36 11.79 3.56
C GLN A 304 -7.82 10.39 3.15
N VAL A 305 -8.58 9.72 4.03
CA VAL A 305 -8.99 8.33 3.83
C VAL A 305 -10.47 8.14 4.16
N THR A 306 -11.19 7.46 3.27
CA THR A 306 -12.56 7.02 3.51
C THR A 306 -12.56 5.52 3.83
N ILE A 307 -13.09 5.14 4.98
CA ILE A 307 -13.26 3.75 5.41
C ILE A 307 -14.77 3.49 5.43
N ALA A 308 -15.27 2.75 4.44
CA ALA A 308 -16.72 2.64 4.22
C ALA A 308 -17.23 1.20 3.96
N PHE A 309 -18.35 0.81 4.57
CA PHE A 309 -19.01 -0.48 4.32
C PHE A 309 -18.14 -1.72 4.58
N ASN A 310 -17.04 -1.60 5.31
CA ASN A 310 -16.23 -2.74 5.68
C ASN A 310 -16.92 -3.53 6.78
N HIS A 311 -16.66 -4.83 6.81
CA HIS A 311 -17.03 -5.68 7.93
C HIS A 311 -15.77 -6.04 8.72
N PHE A 312 -15.70 -5.55 9.94
CA PHE A 312 -14.68 -5.87 10.93
C PHE A 312 -15.18 -7.04 11.79
N GLY A 313 -14.75 -8.23 11.38
CA GLY A 313 -15.26 -9.52 11.82
C GLY A 313 -14.51 -10.11 13.01
N GLU A 314 -14.68 -11.42 13.19
CA GLU A 314 -14.13 -12.17 14.32
C GLU A 314 -12.59 -12.15 14.39
N GLY A 315 -12.06 -12.35 15.60
CA GLY A 315 -10.61 -12.47 15.84
C GLY A 315 -9.81 -11.18 15.64
N LEU A 316 -10.47 -10.02 15.54
CA LEU A 316 -9.79 -8.73 15.48
C LEU A 316 -9.48 -8.20 16.88
N ILE A 317 -8.33 -7.54 17.05
CA ILE A 317 -7.91 -6.98 18.35
C ILE A 317 -8.05 -5.44 18.37
N GLN A 318 -7.44 -4.75 17.41
CA GLN A 318 -7.34 -3.28 17.42
C GLN A 318 -7.10 -2.64 16.04
N ARG A 319 -7.02 -1.30 16.02
CA ARG A 319 -6.65 -0.46 14.85
C ARG A 319 -7.62 -0.54 13.68
N MET A 320 -8.90 -0.29 13.91
CA MET A 320 -9.94 -0.31 12.87
C MET A 320 -10.65 1.04 12.69
N PRO A 321 -9.98 2.12 12.24
CA PRO A 321 -8.54 2.28 12.04
C PRO A 321 -7.80 2.81 13.28
N ARG A 322 -6.46 2.83 13.22
CA ARG A 322 -5.62 3.68 14.09
C ARG A 322 -5.03 4.84 13.27
N CYS A 323 -5.47 6.05 13.57
CA CYS A 323 -5.20 7.25 12.77
C CYS A 323 -4.17 8.20 13.38
N ARG A 324 -3.43 8.93 12.55
CA ARG A 324 -2.60 10.07 12.94
C ARG A 324 -2.74 11.23 11.95
N HIS A 325 -2.75 12.46 12.46
CA HIS A 325 -2.75 13.75 11.73
C HIS A 325 -3.94 14.03 10.80
N GLY A 326 -4.13 13.23 9.75
CA GLY A 326 -5.02 13.52 8.63
C GLY A 326 -6.51 13.50 8.93
N TYR A 327 -7.31 13.46 7.86
CA TYR A 327 -8.77 13.38 7.90
C TYR A 327 -9.26 11.98 7.52
N PHE A 328 -10.11 11.41 8.38
CA PHE A 328 -10.58 10.04 8.24
C PHE A 328 -12.10 10.00 8.33
N HIS A 329 -12.75 9.67 7.22
CA HIS A 329 -14.20 9.46 7.17
C HIS A 329 -14.52 7.98 7.36
N VAL A 330 -14.99 7.61 8.55
CA VAL A 330 -15.33 6.23 8.91
C VAL A 330 -16.85 6.09 8.84
N VAL A 331 -17.39 5.47 7.80
CA VAL A 331 -18.83 5.50 7.52
C VAL A 331 -19.46 4.14 7.22
N ASN A 332 -20.60 3.82 7.85
CA ASN A 332 -21.38 2.61 7.58
C ASN A 332 -20.58 1.29 7.63
N ASN A 333 -19.55 1.21 8.46
CA ASN A 333 -18.84 -0.04 8.71
C ASN A 333 -19.57 -0.85 9.80
N ASP A 334 -19.40 -2.16 9.74
CA ASP A 334 -19.97 -3.11 10.70
C ASP A 334 -18.86 -3.72 11.56
N TYR A 335 -18.81 -3.32 12.83
CA TYR A 335 -17.86 -3.81 13.81
C TYR A 335 -18.55 -4.86 14.67
N THR A 336 -18.17 -6.12 14.49
CA THR A 336 -18.77 -7.23 15.25
C THR A 336 -17.88 -7.78 16.33
N HIS A 337 -16.55 -7.66 16.19
CA HIS A 337 -15.59 -8.08 17.20
C HIS A 337 -14.40 -7.12 17.27
N TRP A 338 -13.92 -6.89 18.49
CA TRP A 338 -12.60 -6.34 18.81
C TRP A 338 -12.24 -6.76 20.24
N GLU A 339 -10.97 -6.96 20.53
CA GLU A 339 -10.53 -7.30 21.89
C GLU A 339 -10.08 -6.08 22.69
N MET A 340 -9.46 -5.09 22.04
CA MET A 340 -8.88 -3.92 22.70
C MET A 340 -9.62 -2.63 22.36
N TYR A 341 -9.66 -2.16 21.11
CA TYR A 341 -10.46 -1.00 20.70
C TYR A 341 -10.82 -1.09 19.21
N ALA A 342 -11.91 -0.45 18.80
CA ALA A 342 -12.26 -0.34 17.39
C ALA A 342 -11.48 0.78 16.71
N ILE A 343 -11.87 2.03 16.95
CA ILE A 343 -11.28 3.22 16.33
C ILE A 343 -10.38 3.91 17.35
N GLY A 344 -9.19 4.34 16.93
CA GLY A 344 -8.27 5.09 17.79
C GLY A 344 -7.35 6.01 17.01
N GLY A 345 -6.58 6.83 17.72
CA GLY A 345 -5.59 7.68 17.07
C GLY A 345 -4.70 8.46 18.04
N SER A 346 -3.63 9.03 17.49
CA SER A 346 -2.68 9.91 18.18
C SER A 346 -2.25 11.05 17.25
N ALA A 347 -1.67 12.13 17.79
CA ALA A 347 -1.24 13.29 17.00
C ALA A 347 -2.37 13.94 16.17
N GLU A 348 -3.43 14.36 16.87
CA GLU A 348 -4.49 15.25 16.35
C GLU A 348 -5.17 14.81 15.03
N PRO A 349 -5.58 13.53 14.86
CA PRO A 349 -6.34 13.13 13.68
C PRO A 349 -7.77 13.68 13.72
N THR A 350 -8.32 14.02 12.56
CA THR A 350 -9.76 14.28 12.44
C THR A 350 -10.47 12.98 12.06
N ILE A 351 -11.26 12.43 12.97
CA ILE A 351 -12.02 11.19 12.74
C ILE A 351 -13.52 11.50 12.70
N ASN A 352 -14.09 11.48 11.50
CA ASN A 352 -15.52 11.66 11.26
C ASN A 352 -16.20 10.28 11.18
N SER A 353 -16.77 9.81 12.29
CA SER A 353 -17.47 8.51 12.38
C SER A 353 -18.98 8.66 12.22
N GLN A 354 -19.57 8.09 11.16
CA GLN A 354 -21.00 8.22 10.82
C GLN A 354 -21.64 6.87 10.47
N GLY A 355 -22.83 6.57 11.00
CA GLY A 355 -23.62 5.39 10.59
C GLY A 355 -23.00 4.01 10.85
N ASN A 356 -21.85 3.94 11.55
CA ASN A 356 -21.21 2.67 11.89
C ASN A 356 -22.02 1.87 12.92
N ARG A 357 -22.07 0.55 12.76
CA ARG A 357 -22.67 -0.37 13.73
C ARG A 357 -21.58 -0.99 14.60
N TYR A 358 -21.75 -0.93 15.91
CA TYR A 358 -20.81 -1.50 16.88
C TYR A 358 -21.52 -2.53 17.76
N LEU A 359 -21.19 -3.80 17.60
CA LEU A 359 -21.59 -4.86 18.52
C LEU A 359 -20.47 -5.04 19.55
N ALA A 360 -20.59 -4.34 20.68
CA ALA A 360 -19.54 -4.36 21.71
C ALA A 360 -19.33 -5.79 22.28
N PRO A 361 -18.05 -6.19 22.50
CA PRO A 361 -17.75 -7.47 23.12
C PRO A 361 -18.33 -7.54 24.54
N THR A 362 -18.61 -8.75 25.00
CA THR A 362 -19.16 -9.00 26.34
C THR A 362 -18.16 -8.71 27.46
N ASN A 363 -16.86 -8.69 27.14
CA ASN A 363 -15.79 -8.35 28.08
C ASN A 363 -15.88 -6.87 28.51
N PRO A 364 -16.11 -6.58 29.82
CA PRO A 364 -16.25 -5.21 30.30
C PRO A 364 -14.94 -4.39 30.28
N PHE A 365 -13.78 -5.04 30.10
CA PHE A 365 -12.47 -4.36 30.02
C PHE A 365 -12.08 -3.93 28.60
N SER A 366 -12.84 -4.36 27.59
CA SER A 366 -12.72 -3.84 26.23
C SER A 366 -13.52 -2.53 26.14
N PRO A 367 -12.88 -1.35 25.99
CA PRO A 367 -13.57 -0.07 25.97
C PRO A 367 -14.73 -0.04 24.97
N LYS A 368 -15.86 0.47 25.46
CA LYS A 368 -17.03 0.79 24.66
C LYS A 368 -16.83 2.20 24.10
N ARG A 369 -16.29 2.26 22.89
CA ARG A 369 -15.97 3.46 22.09
C ARG A 369 -14.60 4.07 22.36
#